data_AF-A0A833HD47-F1
#
_entry.id   AF-A0A833HD47-F1
#
_cell.length_a   1.000
_cell.length_b   1.000
_cell.length_c   1.000
_cell.angle_alpha   90.00
_cell.angle_beta   90.00
_cell.angle_gamma   90.00
#
_symmetry.space_group_name_H-M   'P 1'
#
loop_
_entity.id
_entity.type
_entity.pdbx_description
1 polymer ?
#
loop_
_entity_poly.entity_id
_entity_poly.type
_entity_poly.pdbx_seq_one_letter_code
_entity_poly.pdbx_strand_id
1 'polypeptide(L)'
;MFDIGWTEMLVIAVVMIVVVGPKDLPKMLRTFGKTTAKLRSMAGDFQKQFNEALKEAELDDVKKSVDTLRSLNPANEIKKQLNPFEKAAADVRAGLDKALKPSVPAAGATAAVAATSTAVPAEPAPAPVFPGPTEMP
;
A
#
# COMPACT_ATOMS: atom_id res chain seq x y z
N MET A 1 -3.33 -14.06 0.70
CA MET A 1 -2.01 -13.44 0.54
C MET A 1 -2.07 -11.95 0.18
N PHE A 2 -3.19 -11.27 0.46
CA PHE A 2 -3.19 -9.83 0.72
C PHE A 2 -3.68 -9.67 2.16
N ASP A 3 -2.80 -9.94 3.11
CA ASP A 3 -3.02 -9.63 4.52
C ASP A 3 -2.84 -8.11 4.71
N ILE A 4 -3.59 -7.33 3.92
CA ILE A 4 -3.67 -5.88 4.05
C ILE A 4 -4.58 -5.62 5.24
N GLY A 5 -3.97 -5.74 6.43
CA GLY A 5 -4.58 -5.36 7.68
C GLY A 5 -4.47 -3.86 7.92
N TRP A 6 -5.04 -3.42 9.05
CA TRP A 6 -4.82 -2.07 9.57
C TRP A 6 -3.33 -1.76 9.77
N THR A 7 -2.55 -2.78 10.16
CA THR A 7 -1.10 -2.65 10.38
C THR A 7 -0.35 -2.35 9.08
N GLU A 8 -0.56 -3.12 8.00
CA GLU A 8 0.05 -2.89 6.69
C GLU A 8 -0.35 -1.53 6.11
N MET A 9 -1.60 -1.10 6.27
CA MET A 9 -2.04 0.24 5.86
C MET A 9 -1.26 1.34 6.60
N LEU A 10 -0.96 1.14 7.89
CA LEU A 10 -0.14 2.05 8.68
C LEU A 10 1.30 2.09 8.17
N VAL A 11 1.91 0.94 7.86
CA VAL A 11 3.27 0.88 7.30
C VAL A 11 3.34 1.62 5.95
N ILE A 12 2.37 1.38 5.05
CA ILE A 12 2.30 2.07 3.76
C ILE A 12 2.12 3.58 3.94
N ALA A 13 1.26 3.99 4.89
CA ALA A 13 1.06 5.41 5.20
C ALA A 13 2.36 6.08 5.68
N VAL A 14 3.14 5.41 6.55
CA VAL A 14 4.44 5.92 7.01
C VAL A 14 5.43 6.02 5.85
N VAL A 15 5.55 4.99 5.01
CA VAL A 15 6.43 5.01 3.83
C VAL A 15 6.04 6.13 2.87
N MET A 16 4.74 6.30 2.60
CA MET A 16 4.22 7.40 1.78
C MET A 16 4.58 8.77 2.35
N ILE A 17 4.46 8.95 3.67
CA ILE A 17 4.85 10.20 4.34
C ILE A 17 6.35 10.48 4.20
N VAL A 18 7.21 9.47 4.29
CA VAL A 18 8.66 9.65 4.18
C VAL A 18 9.08 9.97 2.75
N VAL A 19 8.52 9.28 1.76
CA VAL A 19 8.89 9.42 0.34
C VAL A 19 8.32 10.72 -0.25
N VAL A 20 7.05 11.00 -0.02
CA VAL A 20 6.36 12.17 -0.58
C VAL A 20 6.57 13.41 0.30
N GLY A 21 6.69 13.20 1.61
CA GLY A 21 6.77 14.26 2.61
C GLY A 21 5.48 14.44 3.40
N PRO A 22 5.54 14.67 4.73
CA PRO A 22 4.36 14.81 5.60
C PRO A 22 3.48 16.02 5.26
N LYS A 23 4.04 17.04 4.59
CA LYS A 23 3.32 18.25 4.18
C LYS A 23 2.67 18.12 2.80
N ASP A 24 3.26 17.34 1.91
CA ASP A 24 2.80 17.21 0.53
C ASP A 24 1.71 16.16 0.37
N LEU A 25 1.76 15.07 1.14
CA LEU A 25 0.72 14.03 1.16
C LEU A 25 -0.70 14.61 1.42
N PRO A 26 -0.96 15.41 2.48
CA PRO A 26 -2.29 15.97 2.70
C PRO A 26 -2.70 17.00 1.63
N LYS A 27 -1.74 17.68 1.01
CA LYS A 27 -1.99 18.62 -0.10
C LYS A 27 -2.39 17.87 -1.38
N MET A 28 -1.73 16.74 -1.67
CA MET A 28 -2.05 15.85 -2.78
C MET A 28 -3.41 15.20 -2.58
N LEU A 29 -3.68 14.61 -1.41
CA LEU A 29 -4.98 14.02 -1.09
C LEU A 29 -6.13 15.03 -1.20
N ARG A 30 -5.93 16.27 -0.74
CA ARG A 30 -6.93 17.33 -0.92
C ARG A 30 -7.18 17.67 -2.39
N THR A 31 -6.12 17.72 -3.20
CA THR A 31 -6.24 18.02 -4.63
C THR A 31 -6.93 16.89 -5.37
N PHE A 32 -6.47 15.65 -5.19
CA PHE A 32 -7.12 14.45 -5.73
C PHE A 32 -8.56 14.34 -5.27
N GLY A 33 -8.83 14.52 -3.98
CA GLY A 33 -10.17 14.48 -3.41
C GLY A 33 -11.11 15.51 -4.05
N LYS A 34 -10.66 16.75 -4.26
CA LYS A 34 -11.45 17.79 -4.96
C LYS A 34 -11.75 17.40 -6.40
N THR A 35 -10.75 16.90 -7.12
CA THR A 35 -10.91 16.46 -8.52
C THR A 35 -11.86 15.28 -8.63
N THR A 36 -11.70 14.26 -7.78
CA THR A 36 -12.59 13.10 -7.72
C THR A 36 -14.00 13.49 -7.30
N ALA A 37 -14.17 14.41 -6.34
CA ALA A 37 -15.48 14.90 -5.93
C ALA A 37 -16.19 15.63 -7.08
N LYS A 38 -15.47 16.44 -7.84
CA LYS A 38 -16.00 17.12 -9.02
C LYS A 38 -16.42 16.12 -10.10
N LEU A 39 -15.58 15.12 -10.37
CA LEU A 39 -15.90 14.03 -11.29
C LEU A 39 -17.10 13.21 -10.82
N ARG A 40 -17.20 12.91 -9.51
CA ARG A 40 -18.32 12.20 -8.89
C ARG A 40 -19.63 12.98 -9.05
N SER A 41 -19.60 14.29 -8.83
CA SER A 41 -20.75 15.18 -9.05
C SER A 41 -21.18 15.15 -10.51
N MET A 42 -20.24 15.36 -11.43
CA MET A 42 -20.50 15.30 -12.86
C MET A 42 -21.09 13.96 -13.27
N ALA A 43 -20.51 12.85 -12.82
CA ALA A 43 -21.03 11.51 -13.07
C ALA A 43 -22.44 11.31 -12.49
N GLY A 44 -22.76 11.92 -11.36
CA GLY A 44 -24.11 11.94 -10.80
C GLY A 44 -25.11 12.68 -11.70
N ASP A 45 -24.69 13.82 -12.27
CA ASP A 45 -25.51 14.59 -13.21
C ASP A 45 -25.69 13.84 -14.53
N PHE A 46 -24.61 13.25 -15.09
CA PHE A 46 -24.69 12.37 -16.25
C PHE A 46 -25.58 11.16 -16.00
N GLN A 47 -25.48 10.53 -14.83
CA GLN A 47 -26.33 9.40 -14.51
C GLN A 47 -27.79 9.82 -14.40
N LYS A 48 -28.10 11.01 -13.88
CA LYS A 48 -29.47 11.56 -13.89
C LYS A 48 -29.96 11.84 -15.31
N GLN A 49 -29.17 12.53 -16.13
CA GLN A 49 -29.52 12.84 -17.52
C GLN A 49 -29.63 11.59 -18.39
N PHE A 50 -28.74 10.63 -18.20
CA PHE A 50 -28.76 9.35 -18.88
C PHE A 50 -29.95 8.50 -18.42
N ASN A 51 -30.25 8.44 -17.12
CA ASN A 51 -31.44 7.73 -16.65
C ASN A 51 -32.73 8.37 -17.17
N GLU A 52 -32.80 9.69 -17.29
CA GLU A 52 -33.95 10.39 -17.87
C GLU A 52 -34.05 10.11 -19.38
N ALA A 53 -32.93 10.23 -20.11
CA ALA A 53 -32.86 9.94 -21.53
C ALA A 53 -33.12 8.47 -21.86
N LEU A 54 -32.68 7.53 -21.02
CA LEU A 54 -32.96 6.10 -21.15
C LEU A 54 -34.41 5.76 -20.79
N LYS A 55 -35.01 6.48 -19.85
CA LYS A 55 -36.43 6.33 -19.51
C LYS A 55 -37.32 6.84 -20.65
N GLU A 56 -36.87 7.87 -21.37
CA GLU A 56 -37.50 8.40 -22.57
C GLU A 56 -37.18 7.55 -23.82
N ALA A 57 -35.97 6.99 -23.92
CA ALA A 57 -35.49 6.14 -25.01
C ALA A 57 -35.28 4.70 -24.53
N GLU A 58 -36.33 3.88 -24.67
CA GLU A 58 -36.33 2.41 -24.63
C GLU A 58 -35.15 1.73 -23.91
N LEU A 59 -35.24 1.62 -22.57
CA LEU A 59 -34.29 0.96 -21.65
C LEU A 59 -33.73 -0.42 -22.08
N ASP A 60 -34.34 -1.11 -23.05
CA ASP A 60 -33.98 -2.47 -23.44
C ASP A 60 -32.70 -2.58 -24.29
N ASP A 61 -32.44 -1.63 -25.20
CA ASP A 61 -31.26 -1.72 -26.10
C ASP A 61 -29.94 -1.46 -25.36
N VAL A 62 -29.96 -0.53 -24.41
CA VAL A 62 -28.78 -0.23 -23.58
C VAL A 62 -28.53 -1.32 -22.55
N LYS A 63 -29.58 -1.89 -21.94
CA LYS A 63 -29.45 -3.05 -21.06
C LYS A 63 -28.85 -4.24 -21.81
N LYS A 64 -29.36 -4.57 -23.01
CA LYS A 64 -28.79 -5.65 -23.86
C LYS A 64 -27.33 -5.41 -24.22
N SER A 65 -26.95 -4.18 -24.54
CA SER A 65 -25.56 -3.85 -24.89
C SER A 65 -24.62 -4.01 -23.69
N VAL A 66 -25.05 -3.56 -22.50
CA VAL A 66 -24.30 -3.74 -21.25
C VAL A 66 -24.22 -5.21 -20.84
N ASP A 67 -25.30 -5.98 -20.98
CA ASP A 67 -25.30 -7.42 -20.73
C ASP A 67 -24.47 -8.20 -21.76
N THR A 68 -24.39 -7.74 -23.00
CA THR A 68 -23.50 -8.32 -24.02
C THR A 68 -22.03 -8.04 -23.67
N LEU A 69 -21.69 -6.81 -23.26
CA LEU A 69 -20.34 -6.46 -22.81
C LEU A 69 -19.97 -7.16 -21.49
N ARG A 70 -20.93 -7.37 -20.59
CA ARG A 70 -20.76 -8.18 -19.38
C ARG A 70 -20.74 -9.68 -19.65
N SER A 71 -21.32 -10.18 -20.72
CA SER A 71 -21.20 -11.61 -21.08
C SER A 71 -19.87 -11.89 -21.79
N LEU A 72 -19.29 -10.89 -22.43
CA LEU A 72 -17.90 -10.89 -22.94
C LEU A 72 -16.83 -10.76 -21.81
N ASN A 73 -17.18 -11.09 -20.55
CA ASN A 73 -16.49 -10.64 -19.33
C ASN A 73 -15.03 -11.14 -19.14
N PRO A 74 -14.02 -10.25 -19.24
CA PRO A 74 -12.68 -10.54 -18.71
C PRO A 74 -12.68 -10.76 -17.19
N ALA A 75 -13.68 -10.25 -16.45
CA ALA A 75 -13.76 -10.43 -15.00
C ALA A 75 -14.06 -11.87 -14.57
N ASN A 76 -14.78 -12.66 -15.38
CA ASN A 76 -14.98 -14.08 -15.11
C ASN A 76 -13.73 -14.90 -15.39
N GLU A 77 -12.97 -14.51 -16.40
CA GLU A 77 -11.67 -15.13 -16.73
C GLU A 77 -10.64 -14.81 -15.64
N ILE A 78 -10.60 -13.56 -15.18
CA ILE A 78 -9.78 -13.13 -14.05
C ILE A 78 -10.21 -13.87 -12.77
N LYS A 79 -11.51 -14.02 -12.47
CA LYS A 79 -11.97 -14.83 -11.33
C LYS A 79 -11.54 -16.30 -11.45
N LYS A 80 -11.62 -16.91 -12.64
CA LYS A 80 -11.12 -18.28 -12.86
C LYS A 80 -9.62 -18.39 -12.64
N GLN A 81 -8.85 -17.40 -13.07
CA GLN A 81 -7.39 -17.34 -12.84
C GLN A 81 -7.01 -17.00 -11.40
N LEU A 82 -7.90 -16.36 -10.64
CA LEU A 82 -7.70 -16.05 -9.23
C LEU A 82 -8.11 -17.20 -8.29
N ASN A 83 -9.02 -18.09 -8.70
CA ASN A 83 -9.35 -19.32 -7.95
C ASN A 83 -8.13 -20.18 -7.54
N PRO A 84 -7.14 -20.48 -8.41
CA PRO A 84 -5.94 -21.22 -8.02
C PRO A 84 -5.05 -20.41 -7.06
N PHE A 85 -5.02 -19.08 -7.20
CA PHE A 85 -4.31 -18.19 -6.29
C PHE A 85 -4.96 -18.11 -4.91
N GLU A 86 -6.29 -18.17 -4.85
CA GLU A 86 -7.06 -18.19 -3.61
C GLU A 86 -6.81 -19.47 -2.82
N LYS A 87 -6.72 -20.64 -3.49
CA LYS A 87 -6.31 -21.91 -2.86
C LYS A 87 -4.87 -21.88 -2.37
N ALA A 88 -3.92 -21.41 -3.18
CA ALA A 88 -2.53 -21.27 -2.77
C ALA A 88 -2.37 -20.30 -1.58
N ALA A 89 -3.12 -19.21 -1.59
CA ALA A 89 -3.18 -18.26 -0.49
C ALA A 89 -3.76 -18.88 0.79
N ALA A 90 -4.75 -19.77 0.68
CA ALA A 90 -5.33 -20.47 1.82
C ALA A 90 -4.34 -21.48 2.43
N ASP A 91 -3.59 -22.23 1.62
CA ASP A 91 -2.54 -23.14 2.10
C ASP A 91 -1.39 -22.40 2.79
N VAL A 92 -0.94 -21.28 2.22
CA VAL A 92 0.10 -20.44 2.83
C VAL A 92 -0.39 -19.87 4.16
N ARG A 93 -1.64 -19.41 4.22
CA ARG A 93 -2.24 -18.91 5.47
C ARG A 93 -2.34 -20.01 6.52
N ALA A 94 -2.80 -21.20 6.15
CA ALA A 94 -2.89 -22.35 7.05
C ALA A 94 -1.50 -22.79 7.56
N GLY A 95 -0.48 -22.76 6.70
CA GLY A 95 0.91 -23.04 7.09
C GLY A 95 1.46 -22.00 8.05
N LEU A 96 1.15 -20.72 7.83
CA LEU A 96 1.57 -19.61 8.68
C LEU A 96 0.85 -19.63 10.04
N ASP A 97 -0.45 -19.88 10.07
CA ASP A 97 -1.24 -20.08 11.30
C ASP A 97 -0.72 -21.26 12.14
N LYS A 98 -0.24 -22.32 11.47
CA LYS A 98 0.35 -23.49 12.13
C LYS A 98 1.75 -23.20 12.69
N ALA A 99 2.53 -22.35 12.01
CA ALA A 99 3.83 -21.89 12.50
C ALA A 99 3.71 -20.85 13.63
N LEU A 100 2.65 -20.03 13.62
CA LEU A 100 2.37 -18.99 14.60
C LEU A 100 1.66 -19.49 15.88
N LYS A 101 1.27 -20.77 15.94
CA LYS A 101 0.73 -21.42 17.15
C LYS A 101 1.79 -22.32 17.82
N PRO A 102 2.72 -21.78 18.61
CA PRO A 102 3.50 -22.58 19.53
C PRO A 102 2.64 -22.92 20.75
N SER A 103 2.36 -24.21 20.94
CA SER A 103 2.07 -24.72 22.29
C SER A 103 3.40 -24.74 23.04
N VAL A 104 3.48 -23.89 24.07
CA VAL A 104 4.65 -23.54 24.87
C VAL A 104 4.97 -24.68 25.85
N PRO A 105 6.25 -25.00 26.14
CA PRO A 105 6.64 -25.41 27.48
C PRO A 105 7.18 -24.19 28.21
N ALA A 106 6.39 -23.70 29.17
CA ALA A 106 6.88 -22.80 30.20
C ALA A 106 7.80 -23.60 31.14
N ALA A 107 9.09 -23.38 31.02
CA ALA A 107 10.14 -23.62 32.02
C ALA A 107 11.32 -22.76 31.53
N GLY A 108 11.65 -21.60 32.11
CA GLY A 108 11.98 -21.39 33.51
C GLY A 108 13.49 -21.07 33.56
N ALA A 109 13.86 -19.92 34.14
CA ALA A 109 15.23 -19.38 34.29
C ALA A 109 15.85 -18.86 32.97
N THR A 110 16.44 -17.67 32.86
CA THR A 110 17.10 -16.83 33.87
C THR A 110 17.21 -15.42 33.31
N ALA A 111 16.95 -14.42 34.14
CA ALA A 111 17.54 -13.09 33.97
C ALA A 111 19.08 -13.18 34.09
N ALA A 112 19.77 -12.17 33.56
CA ALA A 112 21.24 -12.04 33.41
C ALA A 112 21.77 -12.84 32.20
N VAL A 113 22.43 -12.21 31.23
CA VAL A 113 23.64 -11.40 31.42
C VAL A 113 23.61 -10.18 30.51
N ALA A 114 23.55 -9.00 31.14
CA ALA A 114 24.25 -7.83 30.64
C ALA A 114 25.76 -8.13 30.64
N ALA A 115 26.35 -8.21 29.46
CA ALA A 115 27.79 -8.05 29.23
C ALA A 115 27.90 -6.76 28.39
N THR A 116 28.21 -5.60 28.96
CA THR A 116 29.48 -5.22 29.61
C THR A 116 30.66 -5.43 28.68
N SER A 117 31.02 -4.39 27.93
CA SER A 117 32.36 -3.80 27.88
C SER A 117 32.34 -2.58 26.96
N THR A 118 32.35 -1.36 27.52
CA THR A 118 33.56 -0.49 27.61
C THR A 118 34.22 -0.30 26.24
N ALA A 119 33.94 0.82 25.57
CA ALA A 119 34.71 2.06 25.70
C ALA A 119 36.14 1.92 25.17
N VAL A 120 36.34 2.39 23.94
CA VAL A 120 37.57 3.08 23.53
C VAL A 120 37.17 4.25 22.60
N PRO A 121 37.10 5.48 23.11
CA PRO A 121 37.33 6.66 22.29
C PRO A 121 38.86 6.82 22.21
N ALA A 122 39.45 6.40 21.09
CA ALA A 122 40.84 6.71 20.82
C ALA A 122 40.89 8.03 20.05
N GLU A 123 41.30 9.04 20.82
CA GLU A 123 41.74 10.38 20.46
C GLU A 123 42.67 10.45 19.22
N PRO A 124 42.81 11.66 18.66
CA PRO A 124 43.44 11.95 17.38
C PRO A 124 44.96 11.90 17.49
N ALA A 125 45.62 11.51 16.40
CA ALA A 125 47.05 11.74 16.23
C ALA A 125 47.29 12.60 14.98
N PRO A 126 48.01 13.72 15.13
CA PRO A 126 48.22 14.72 14.10
C PRO A 126 49.39 14.33 13.21
N ALA A 127 49.43 14.81 11.96
CA ALA A 127 50.67 15.30 11.38
C ALA A 127 50.41 16.10 10.10
N PRO A 128 51.22 17.15 9.86
CA PRO A 128 50.90 18.29 9.02
C PRO A 128 51.44 18.12 7.59
N VAL A 129 50.90 18.85 6.62
CA VAL A 129 51.68 19.48 5.52
C VAL A 129 50.76 20.39 4.68
N PHE A 130 50.79 21.68 4.99
CA PHE A 130 50.73 22.76 3.99
C PHE A 130 52.19 23.21 3.77
N PRO A 131 52.59 23.92 2.69
CA PRO A 131 51.75 24.74 1.82
C PRO A 131 52.04 24.62 0.31
N GLY A 132 51.01 24.83 -0.51
CA GLY A 132 51.17 25.18 -1.92
C GLY A 132 50.31 26.42 -2.17
N PRO A 133 50.90 27.59 -2.51
CA PRO A 133 50.14 28.79 -2.82
C PRO A 133 49.51 28.64 -4.21
N THR A 134 48.41 29.34 -4.49
CA THR A 134 48.20 30.20 -5.67
C THR A 134 46.72 30.60 -5.75
N GLU A 135 46.49 31.86 -5.39
CA GLU A 135 45.60 32.86 -6.02
C GLU A 135 44.21 32.45 -6.57
N MET A 136 43.19 33.10 -6.01
CA MET A 136 42.02 33.67 -6.71
C MET A 136 42.06 35.19 -6.49
N PRO A 137 41.29 36.03 -7.22
CA PRO A 137 40.33 35.77 -8.30
C PRO A 137 40.73 36.30 -9.69
#